data_AF-A0A7L8RSA0-F1
#
_entry.id   AF-A0A7L8RSA0-F1
#
_cell.length_a   1.000
_cell.length_b   1.000
_cell.length_c   1.000
_cell.angle_alpha   90.00
_cell.angle_beta   90.00
_cell.angle_gamma   90.00
#
_symmetry.space_group_name_H-M   'P 1'
#
loop_
_entity.id
_entity.type
_entity.pdbx_description
1 polymer ?
#
loop_
_entity_poly.entity_id
_entity_poly.type
_entity_poly.pdbx_seq_one_letter_code
_entity_poly.pdbx_strand_id
1 'polypeptide(L)'
;MTDTIDVIAAIVGIAPGSELAAVVAGRADIMALTQQTHDAALTPAEPGGLTHAERAALACRIAKINDAGDFEAHFETLLDSSGASGDTARIADIWFDGGGDIRLKALIRHVDLVAHAPKDATRRDIELLQEAGLTDADIVRLSELVAFVSYQIRVAAGLRLMRGLA
;
A
#
# COMPACT_ATOMS: atom_id res chain seq x y z
N MET A 1 -23.23 11.79 -5.01
CA MET A 1 -22.22 11.16 -4.14
C MET A 1 -22.04 9.76 -4.70
N THR A 2 -20.97 9.53 -5.44
CA THR A 2 -20.64 8.18 -5.92
C THR A 2 -20.36 7.34 -4.68
N ASP A 3 -21.16 6.29 -4.45
CA ASP A 3 -20.86 5.25 -3.47
C ASP A 3 -19.53 4.61 -3.88
N THR A 4 -18.44 5.23 -3.43
CA THR A 4 -17.11 4.66 -3.57
C THR A 4 -17.08 3.55 -2.55
N ILE A 5 -17.14 2.31 -3.04
CA ILE A 5 -17.07 1.12 -2.20
C ILE A 5 -15.76 1.21 -1.42
N ASP A 6 -15.86 1.26 -0.09
CA ASP A 6 -14.70 1.28 0.80
C ASP A 6 -13.87 0.00 0.58
N VAL A 7 -12.59 0.18 0.24
CA VAL A 7 -11.69 -0.91 -0.15
C VAL A 7 -11.55 -1.93 0.98
N ILE A 8 -11.45 -1.48 2.23
CA ILE A 8 -11.33 -2.38 3.39
C ILE A 8 -12.63 -3.15 3.57
N ALA A 9 -13.78 -2.49 3.53
CA ALA A 9 -15.08 -3.15 3.69
C ALA A 9 -15.32 -4.20 2.59
N ALA A 10 -14.93 -3.89 1.34
CA ALA A 10 -14.99 -4.82 0.22
C ALA A 10 -14.05 -6.02 0.39
N ILE A 11 -12.77 -5.78 0.69
CA ILE A 11 -11.75 -6.82 0.89
C ILE A 11 -12.10 -7.72 2.09
N VAL A 12 -12.58 -7.13 3.18
CA VAL A 12 -13.03 -7.92 4.33
C VAL A 12 -14.30 -8.69 3.99
N GLY A 13 -15.13 -8.23 3.05
CA GLY A 13 -16.41 -8.86 2.70
C GLY A 13 -17.46 -8.62 3.78
N ILE A 14 -17.63 -7.35 4.20
CA ILE A 14 -18.62 -6.98 5.21
C ILE A 14 -20.01 -6.96 4.57
N ALA A 15 -20.85 -7.92 4.94
CA ALA A 15 -22.20 -8.03 4.39
C ALA A 15 -23.08 -6.85 4.87
N PRO A 16 -23.82 -6.18 3.96
CA PRO A 16 -24.77 -5.15 4.34
C PRO A 16 -25.79 -5.65 5.38
N GLY A 17 -26.03 -4.87 6.43
CA GLY A 17 -26.95 -5.23 7.51
C GLY A 17 -26.43 -6.25 8.53
N SER A 18 -25.20 -6.74 8.40
CA SER A 18 -24.56 -7.57 9.42
C SER A 18 -24.25 -6.79 10.70
N GLU A 19 -24.04 -7.49 11.82
CA GLU A 19 -23.59 -6.86 13.07
C GLU A 19 -22.26 -6.12 12.90
N LEU A 20 -21.34 -6.70 12.12
CA LEU A 20 -20.07 -6.05 11.80
C LEU A 20 -20.29 -4.76 10.98
N ALA A 21 -21.26 -4.74 10.06
CA ALA A 21 -21.61 -3.52 9.33
C ALA A 21 -22.11 -2.41 10.29
N ALA A 22 -22.89 -2.77 11.32
CA ALA A 22 -23.32 -1.82 12.34
C ALA A 22 -22.15 -1.27 13.18
N VAL A 23 -21.20 -2.13 13.55
CA VAL A 23 -19.97 -1.72 14.26
C VAL A 23 -19.14 -0.76 13.40
N VAL A 24 -18.93 -1.08 12.13
CA VAL A 24 -18.18 -0.22 11.19
C VAL A 24 -18.90 1.09 10.92
N ALA A 25 -20.23 1.09 10.84
CA ALA A 25 -21.02 2.32 10.69
C ALA A 25 -20.83 3.31 11.86
N GLY A 26 -20.57 2.81 13.07
CA GLY A 26 -20.20 3.63 14.23
C GLY A 26 -18.84 4.35 14.09
N ARG A 27 -18.05 4.03 13.07
CA ARG A 27 -16.72 4.60 12.75
C ARG A 27 -16.63 5.08 11.30
N ALA A 28 -17.76 5.48 10.72
CA ALA A 28 -17.87 5.87 9.31
C ALA A 28 -16.91 7.01 8.91
N ASP A 29 -16.61 7.93 9.83
CA ASP A 29 -15.63 9.00 9.66
C ASP A 29 -14.21 8.46 9.44
N ILE A 30 -13.80 7.47 10.23
CA ILE A 30 -12.49 6.81 10.12
C ILE A 30 -12.39 6.00 8.83
N MET A 31 -13.47 5.31 8.43
CA MET A 31 -13.50 4.57 7.16
C MET A 31 -13.39 5.54 5.99
N ALA A 32 -14.14 6.65 6.00
CA ALA A 32 -14.06 7.68 4.97
C ALA A 32 -12.66 8.30 4.86
N LEU A 33 -12.01 8.63 5.98
CA LEU A 33 -10.62 9.13 5.99
C LEU A 33 -9.62 8.08 5.53
N THR A 34 -9.86 6.80 5.84
CA THR A 34 -9.04 5.69 5.37
C THR A 34 -9.14 5.55 3.85
N GLN A 35 -10.34 5.61 3.28
CA GLN A 35 -10.54 5.58 1.83
C GLN A 35 -9.88 6.79 1.14
N GLN A 36 -10.04 8.00 1.69
CA GLN A 36 -9.38 9.19 1.14
C GLN A 36 -7.86 9.07 1.17
N THR A 37 -7.31 8.48 2.23
CA THR A 37 -5.85 8.25 2.34
C THR A 37 -5.38 7.19 1.34
N HIS A 38 -6.18 6.15 1.08
CA HIS A 38 -5.90 5.18 0.01
C HIS A 38 -5.77 5.85 -1.35
N ASP A 39 -6.75 6.69 -1.69
CA ASP A 39 -6.76 7.36 -2.99
C ASP A 39 -5.62 8.38 -3.10
N ALA A 40 -5.31 9.10 -2.01
CA ALA A 40 -4.19 10.04 -1.97
C ALA A 40 -2.82 9.35 -1.99
N ALA A 41 -2.68 8.17 -1.41
CA ALA A 41 -1.41 7.43 -1.39
C ALA A 41 -1.13 6.71 -2.71
N LEU A 42 -2.16 6.16 -3.38
CA LEU A 42 -1.97 5.36 -4.59
C LEU A 42 -2.20 6.13 -5.89
N THR A 43 -3.22 6.99 -5.91
CA THR A 43 -3.64 7.74 -7.10
C THR A 43 -3.72 9.25 -6.82
N PRO A 44 -2.69 9.88 -6.23
CA PRO A 44 -2.68 11.33 -6.02
C PRO A 44 -2.78 12.08 -7.34
N ALA A 45 -3.44 13.24 -7.34
CA ALA A 45 -3.48 14.13 -8.51
C ALA A 45 -2.07 14.58 -8.92
N GLU A 46 -1.20 14.84 -7.93
CA GLU A 46 0.20 15.22 -8.13
C GLU A 46 1.13 14.10 -7.63
N PRO A 47 1.54 13.16 -8.50
CA PRO A 47 2.28 11.96 -8.10
C PRO A 47 3.69 12.22 -7.58
N GLY A 48 4.29 13.36 -7.93
CA GLY A 48 5.68 13.66 -7.63
C GLY A 48 6.63 12.71 -8.37
N GLY A 49 7.74 12.33 -7.73
CA GLY A 49 8.73 11.40 -8.30
C GLY A 49 8.37 9.92 -8.18
N LEU A 50 7.19 9.57 -7.66
CA LEU A 50 6.66 8.21 -7.62
C LEU A 50 5.40 8.12 -8.48
N THR A 51 5.52 7.46 -9.62
CA THR A 51 4.41 7.26 -10.56
C THR A 51 3.30 6.39 -9.93
N HIS A 52 2.08 6.48 -10.47
CA HIS A 52 0.98 5.60 -10.04
C HIS A 52 1.30 4.12 -10.25
N ALA A 53 2.02 3.79 -11.33
CA ALA A 53 2.48 2.44 -11.60
C ALA A 53 3.46 1.92 -10.53
N GLU A 54 4.44 2.74 -10.11
CA GLU A 54 5.34 2.37 -9.02
C GLU A 54 4.60 2.22 -7.69
N ARG A 55 3.65 3.11 -7.39
CA ARG A 55 2.83 3.02 -6.17
C ARG A 55 2.02 1.73 -6.13
N ALA A 56 1.38 1.37 -7.24
CA ALA A 56 0.62 0.13 -7.36
C ALA A 56 1.53 -1.10 -7.23
N ALA A 57 2.68 -1.11 -7.89
CA ALA A 57 3.62 -2.23 -7.83
C ALA A 57 4.23 -2.41 -6.43
N LEU A 58 4.58 -1.30 -5.76
CA LEU A 58 5.07 -1.30 -4.39
C LEU A 58 3.97 -1.74 -3.40
N ALA A 59 2.73 -1.28 -3.57
CA ALA A 59 1.60 -1.72 -2.74
C ALA A 59 1.35 -3.23 -2.87
N CYS A 60 1.39 -3.75 -4.10
CA CYS A 60 1.33 -5.19 -4.36
C CYS A 60 2.48 -5.95 -3.67
N ARG A 61 3.72 -5.44 -3.78
CA ARG A 61 4.89 -6.00 -3.10
C ARG A 61 4.72 -6.03 -1.57
N ILE A 62 4.23 -4.95 -0.97
CA ILE A 62 3.98 -4.86 0.48
C ILE A 62 2.92 -5.89 0.90
N ALA A 63 1.85 -6.04 0.12
CA ALA A 63 0.82 -7.04 0.38
C ALA A 63 1.40 -8.47 0.35
N LYS A 64 2.25 -8.79 -0.62
CA LYS A 64 2.98 -10.08 -0.72
C LYS A 64 3.90 -10.33 0.47
N ILE A 65 4.65 -9.31 0.91
CA ILE A 65 5.53 -9.40 2.08
C ILE A 65 4.74 -9.70 3.36
N ASN A 66 3.49 -9.22 3.44
CA ASN A 66 2.61 -9.40 4.59
C ASN A 66 1.64 -10.59 4.44
N ASP A 67 1.79 -11.44 3.41
CA ASP A 67 0.92 -12.59 3.13
C ASP A 67 -0.58 -12.21 3.08
N ALA A 68 -0.88 -11.10 2.40
CA ALA A 68 -2.19 -10.47 2.38
C ALA A 68 -2.90 -10.66 1.02
N GLY A 69 -3.18 -11.91 0.64
CA GLY A 69 -3.68 -12.29 -0.70
C GLY A 69 -4.85 -11.46 -1.26
N ASP A 70 -5.83 -11.07 -0.44
CA ASP A 70 -6.94 -10.23 -0.92
C ASP A 70 -6.48 -8.80 -1.30
N PHE A 71 -5.49 -8.25 -0.59
CA PHE A 71 -4.86 -6.98 -0.96
C PHE A 71 -3.92 -7.14 -2.16
N GLU A 72 -3.26 -8.30 -2.30
CA GLU A 72 -2.48 -8.59 -3.49
C GLU A 72 -3.35 -8.50 -4.74
N ALA A 73 -4.50 -9.19 -4.76
CA ALA A 73 -5.44 -9.14 -5.89
C ALA A 73 -5.95 -7.72 -6.20
N HIS A 74 -6.23 -6.93 -5.16
CA HIS A 74 -6.63 -5.52 -5.32
C HIS A 74 -5.52 -4.67 -5.95
N PHE A 75 -4.28 -4.77 -5.45
CA PHE A 75 -3.17 -3.99 -5.98
C PHE A 75 -2.65 -4.51 -7.33
N GLU A 76 -2.80 -5.81 -7.64
CA GLU A 76 -2.54 -6.35 -8.98
C GLU A 76 -3.52 -5.77 -9.99
N THR A 77 -4.81 -5.68 -9.66
CA THR A 77 -5.81 -5.01 -10.51
C THR A 77 -5.46 -3.53 -10.76
N LEU A 78 -4.99 -2.84 -9.72
CA LEU A 78 -4.54 -1.45 -9.84
C LEU A 78 -3.27 -1.34 -10.71
N LEU A 79 -2.33 -2.27 -10.54
CA LEU A 79 -1.09 -2.32 -11.32
C LEU A 79 -1.39 -2.55 -12.81
N ASP A 80 -2.26 -3.49 -13.14
CA ASP A 80 -2.70 -3.76 -14.51
C ASP A 80 -3.35 -2.54 -15.15
N SER A 81 -4.15 -1.80 -14.37
CA SER A 81 -4.83 -0.58 -14.81
C SER A 81 -3.89 0.62 -14.95
N SER A 82 -2.70 0.58 -14.34
CA SER A 82 -1.74 1.69 -14.38
C SER A 82 -0.90 1.75 -15.66
N GLY A 83 -0.95 0.71 -16.51
CA GLY A 83 -0.12 0.60 -17.71
C GLY A 83 1.36 0.30 -17.41
N ALA A 84 1.66 -0.23 -16.22
CA ALA A 84 3.01 -0.62 -15.83
C ALA A 84 3.62 -1.62 -16.82
N SER A 85 4.91 -1.46 -17.12
CA SER A 85 5.66 -2.37 -18.00
C SER A 85 7.12 -2.42 -17.60
N GLY A 86 7.87 -3.38 -18.16
CA GLY A 86 9.31 -3.54 -17.91
C GLY A 86 9.61 -3.72 -16.42
N ASP A 87 10.66 -3.08 -15.94
CA ASP A 87 11.11 -3.20 -14.55
C ASP A 87 10.11 -2.62 -13.54
N THR A 88 9.26 -1.65 -13.91
CA THR A 88 8.21 -1.12 -13.02
C THR A 88 7.19 -2.19 -12.65
N ALA A 89 6.73 -2.99 -13.62
CA ALA A 89 5.81 -4.09 -13.33
C ALA A 89 6.48 -5.17 -12.46
N ARG A 90 7.78 -5.39 -12.66
CA ARG A 90 8.57 -6.37 -11.90
C ARG A 90 8.78 -6.00 -10.43
N ILE A 91 8.59 -4.73 -10.04
CA ILE A 91 8.65 -4.30 -8.62
C ILE A 91 7.73 -5.16 -7.73
N ALA A 92 6.57 -5.58 -8.26
CA ALA A 92 5.60 -6.40 -7.54
C ALA A 92 6.08 -7.85 -7.27
N ASP A 93 7.13 -8.33 -7.95
CA ASP A 93 7.77 -9.61 -7.67
C ASP A 93 8.79 -9.44 -6.54
N ILE A 94 8.51 -10.04 -5.37
CA ILE A 94 9.37 -9.95 -4.18
C ILE A 94 10.82 -10.40 -4.41
N TRP A 95 11.09 -11.17 -5.47
CA TRP A 95 12.43 -11.62 -5.83
C TRP A 95 13.19 -10.66 -6.76
N PHE A 96 12.51 -9.68 -7.36
CA PHE A 96 13.15 -8.64 -8.14
C PHE A 96 13.79 -7.60 -7.22
N ASP A 97 15.08 -7.32 -7.43
CA ASP A 97 15.88 -6.42 -6.61
C ASP A 97 16.02 -5.01 -7.22
N GLY A 98 15.45 -4.75 -8.40
CA GLY A 98 15.63 -3.49 -9.15
C GLY A 98 16.65 -3.58 -10.30
N GLY A 99 17.34 -4.71 -10.48
CA GLY A 99 18.13 -4.99 -11.67
C GLY A 99 19.33 -4.05 -11.86
N GLY A 100 19.37 -3.30 -12.97
CA GLY A 100 20.46 -2.34 -13.25
C GLY A 100 20.21 -0.95 -12.67
N ASP A 101 19.00 -0.67 -12.19
CA ASP A 101 18.58 0.67 -11.80
C ASP A 101 18.82 0.92 -10.31
N ILE A 102 19.69 1.89 -10.00
CA ILE A 102 20.05 2.25 -8.63
C ILE A 102 18.86 2.85 -7.84
N ARG A 103 17.95 3.55 -8.50
CA ARG A 103 16.76 4.15 -7.89
C ARG A 103 15.76 3.06 -7.54
N LEU A 104 15.51 2.12 -8.46
CA LEU A 104 14.61 0.99 -8.18
C LEU A 104 15.16 0.10 -7.05
N LYS A 105 16.46 -0.16 -7.04
CA LYS A 105 17.14 -0.86 -5.93
C LYS A 105 16.88 -0.19 -4.59
N ALA A 106 17.07 1.13 -4.52
CA ALA A 106 16.88 1.87 -3.28
C ALA A 106 15.40 1.87 -2.82
N LEU A 107 14.46 2.06 -3.75
CA LEU A 107 13.01 1.98 -3.49
C LEU A 107 12.63 0.62 -2.92
N ILE A 108 12.98 -0.47 -3.62
CA ILE A 108 12.63 -1.84 -3.24
C ILE A 108 13.23 -2.18 -1.87
N ARG A 109 14.52 -1.90 -1.67
CA ARG A 109 15.20 -2.17 -0.39
C ARG A 109 14.54 -1.45 0.78
N HIS A 110 14.17 -0.18 0.60
CA HIS A 110 13.50 0.59 1.65
C HIS A 110 12.10 0.03 1.95
N VAL A 111 11.32 -0.26 0.91
CA VAL A 111 9.96 -0.80 1.07
C VAL A 111 9.99 -2.16 1.76
N ASP A 112 10.91 -3.04 1.37
CA ASP A 112 11.06 -4.36 1.98
C ASP A 112 11.41 -4.26 3.46
N LEU A 113 12.37 -3.40 3.80
CA LEU A 113 12.78 -3.15 5.17
C LEU A 113 11.62 -2.62 6.01
N VAL A 114 10.91 -1.59 5.53
CA VAL A 114 9.87 -0.92 6.31
C VAL A 114 8.58 -1.75 6.39
N ALA A 115 8.26 -2.53 5.35
CA ALA A 115 7.11 -3.43 5.37
C ALA A 115 7.32 -4.64 6.28
N HIS A 116 8.54 -5.16 6.38
CA HIS A 116 8.86 -6.36 7.16
C HIS A 116 9.35 -6.06 8.58
N ALA A 117 10.28 -5.12 8.73
CA ALA A 117 10.99 -4.84 9.98
C ALA A 117 11.21 -3.32 10.18
N PRO A 118 10.13 -2.52 10.30
CA PRO A 118 10.24 -1.06 10.37
C PRO A 118 11.06 -0.55 11.56
N LYS A 119 11.17 -1.33 12.64
CA LYS A 119 12.01 -1.00 13.81
C LYS A 119 13.51 -1.01 13.51
N ASP A 120 13.92 -1.71 12.44
CA ASP A 120 15.31 -1.85 12.04
C ASP A 120 15.71 -0.76 11.04
N ALA A 121 14.77 0.09 10.60
CA ALA A 121 15.05 1.23 9.75
C ALA A 121 15.89 2.29 10.49
N THR A 122 16.94 2.75 9.82
CA THR A 122 17.93 3.68 10.35
C THR A 122 18.05 4.93 9.49
N ARG A 123 18.79 5.94 9.97
CA ARG A 123 19.16 7.12 9.15
C ARG A 123 19.86 6.71 7.86
N ARG A 124 20.72 5.69 7.89
CA ARG A 124 21.47 5.25 6.71
C ARG A 124 20.51 4.79 5.60
N ASP A 125 19.35 4.26 5.98
CA ASP A 125 18.37 3.81 5.00
C ASP A 125 17.73 4.95 4.21
N ILE A 126 17.61 6.13 4.84
CA ILE A 126 17.15 7.36 4.21
C ILE A 126 18.25 7.96 3.32
N GLU A 127 19.49 7.99 3.81
CA GLU A 127 20.65 8.48 3.04
C GLU A 127 20.83 7.69 1.74
N LEU A 128 20.62 6.36 1.76
CA LEU A 128 20.69 5.52 0.56
C LEU A 128 19.63 5.88 -0.50
N LEU A 129 18.44 6.38 -0.09
CA LEU A 129 17.44 6.89 -1.04
C LEU A 129 17.89 8.22 -1.65
N GLN A 130 18.45 9.11 -0.83
CA GLN A 130 18.98 10.41 -1.29
C GLN A 130 20.16 10.22 -2.25
N GLU A 131 21.08 9.30 -1.94
CA GLU A 131 22.21 8.92 -2.80
C GLU A 131 21.74 8.33 -4.15
N ALA A 132 20.59 7.65 -4.15
CA ALA A 132 19.95 7.15 -5.37
C ALA A 132 19.17 8.22 -6.14
N GLY A 133 19.20 9.49 -5.68
CA GLY A 133 18.61 10.64 -6.36
C GLY A 133 17.16 10.94 -5.99
N LEU A 134 16.60 10.29 -4.96
CA LEU A 134 15.26 10.65 -4.48
C LEU A 134 15.28 11.98 -3.73
N THR A 135 14.25 12.80 -3.96
CA THR A 135 14.03 14.01 -3.18
C THR A 135 13.46 13.68 -1.81
N ASP A 136 13.67 14.54 -0.80
CA ASP A 136 13.08 14.35 0.53
C ASP A 136 11.54 14.22 0.47
N ALA A 137 10.89 14.98 -0.41
CA ALA A 137 9.45 14.89 -0.61
C ALA A 137 9.01 13.51 -1.14
N ASP A 138 9.80 12.90 -2.02
CA ASP A 138 9.53 11.56 -2.55
C ASP A 138 9.83 10.46 -1.54
N ILE A 139 10.84 10.66 -0.67
CA ILE A 139 11.10 9.75 0.46
C ILE A 139 9.93 9.75 1.44
N VAL A 140 9.37 10.92 1.75
CA VAL A 140 8.17 11.04 2.59
C VAL A 140 6.99 10.32 1.93
N ARG A 141 6.72 10.56 0.64
CA ARG A 141 5.65 9.88 -0.11
C ARG A 141 5.79 8.37 -0.12
N LEU A 142 7.02 7.86 -0.27
CA LEU A 142 7.32 6.44 -0.21
C LEU A 142 7.01 5.87 1.18
N SER A 143 7.46 6.57 2.23
CA SER A 143 7.24 6.15 3.62
C SER A 143 5.76 6.15 3.99
N GLU A 144 5.00 7.15 3.54
CA GLU A 144 3.55 7.25 3.71
C GLU A 144 2.83 6.08 3.02
N LEU A 145 3.23 5.74 1.80
CA LEU A 145 2.71 4.59 1.07
C LEU A 145 2.90 3.30 1.87
N VAL A 146 4.13 3.01 2.31
CA VAL A 146 4.42 1.76 3.05
C VAL A 146 3.66 1.71 4.36
N ALA A 147 3.65 2.81 5.11
CA ALA A 147 2.95 2.91 6.39
C ALA A 147 1.44 2.68 6.22
N PHE A 148 0.84 3.31 5.19
CA PHE A 148 -0.59 3.23 4.95
C PHE A 148 -1.03 1.85 4.48
N VAL A 149 -0.35 1.24 3.51
CA VAL A 149 -0.69 -0.13 3.05
C VAL A 149 -0.57 -1.12 4.20
N SER A 150 0.49 -1.03 5.00
CA SER A 150 0.68 -1.86 6.20
C SER A 150 -0.42 -1.63 7.24
N TYR A 151 -0.93 -0.41 7.37
CA TYR A 151 -2.06 -0.08 8.24
C TYR A 151 -3.36 -0.73 7.73
N GLN A 152 -3.69 -0.59 6.45
CA GLN A 152 -4.92 -1.15 5.88
C GLN A 152 -4.99 -2.67 6.04
N ILE A 153 -3.87 -3.37 5.78
CA ILE A 153 -3.77 -4.82 5.98
C ILE A 153 -4.10 -5.20 7.43
N ARG A 154 -3.53 -4.48 8.41
CA ARG A 154 -3.78 -4.72 9.83
C ARG A 154 -5.21 -4.41 10.26
N VAL A 155 -5.82 -3.34 9.73
CA VAL A 155 -7.23 -3.02 10.00
C VAL A 155 -8.13 -4.13 9.46
N ALA A 156 -7.92 -4.58 8.22
CA ALA A 156 -8.70 -5.65 7.63
C ALA A 156 -8.54 -6.97 8.41
N ALA A 157 -7.33 -7.31 8.87
CA ALA A 157 -7.09 -8.46 9.73
C ALA A 157 -7.91 -8.37 11.03
N GLY A 158 -7.92 -7.21 11.70
CA GLY A 158 -8.73 -6.97 12.89
C GLY A 158 -10.24 -7.11 12.65
N LEU A 159 -10.75 -6.57 11.53
CA LEU A 159 -12.15 -6.69 11.14
C LEU A 159 -12.54 -8.15 10.82
N ARG A 160 -11.65 -8.92 10.18
CA ARG A 160 -11.89 -10.36 9.93
C ARG A 160 -11.97 -11.15 11.24
N LEU A 161 -11.14 -10.84 12.22
CA LEU A 161 -11.23 -11.45 13.55
C LEU A 161 -12.57 -11.13 14.22
N MET A 162 -13.02 -9.88 14.16
CA MET A 162 -14.35 -9.50 14.68
C MET A 162 -15.48 -10.22 13.94
N ARG A 163 -15.38 -10.41 12.62
CA ARG A 163 -16.36 -11.18 11.85
C ARG A 163 -16.42 -12.64 12.28
N GLY A 164 -15.28 -13.28 12.57
CA GLY A 164 -15.25 -14.67 13.02
C GLY A 164 -15.74 -14.88 14.45
N LEU A 165 -15.90 -13.80 15.22
CA LEU A 165 -16.46 -13.80 16.57
C LEU A 165 -17.98 -13.51 16.60
N ALA A 166 -18.54 -13.02 15.49
CA ALA A 166 -19.96 -12.74 15.29
C ALA A 166 -20.66 -13.94 14.62
#